data_AF-A0A357CSU2-F1
#
_entry.id   AF-A0A357CSU2-F1
#
_cell.length_a   1.000
_cell.length_b   1.000
_cell.length_c   1.000
_cell.angle_alpha   90.00
_cell.angle_beta   90.00
_cell.angle_gamma   90.00
#
_symmetry.space_group_name_H-M   'P 1'
#
loop_
_entity.id
_entity.type
_entity.pdbx_description
1 polymer ?
#
loop_
_entity_poly.entity_id
_entity_poly.type
_entity_poly.pdbx_seq_one_letter_code
_entity_poly.pdbx_strand_id
1 'polypeptide(L)'
;MPRFTYRRLVGVLLLLTLISLLVTAKGDQTSAPENQHQTAIDLYYQGDFYGSLDLLATIVRDNPSNDEIRFDLTYLLREAGQFREALEHLTHLVASSPSNPTYRHALLETTYLAGDYYQVLALKSPEESVEASFWKGLAAYDL
;
A
#
# COMPACT_ATOMS: atom_id res chain seq x y z
N MET A 1 -26.04 30.93 -52.63
CA MET A 1 -26.42 30.73 -51.21
C MET A 1 -26.02 29.33 -50.74
N PRO A 2 -24.91 29.13 -50.00
CA PRO A 2 -24.58 27.83 -49.41
C PRO A 2 -24.85 27.84 -47.90
N ARG A 3 -26.08 27.52 -47.48
CA ARG A 3 -26.44 27.32 -46.05
C ARG A 3 -25.93 25.97 -45.47
N PHE A 4 -25.26 25.16 -46.29
CA PHE A 4 -24.91 23.77 -45.98
C PHE A 4 -23.59 23.61 -45.20
N THR A 5 -22.63 24.51 -45.36
CA THR A 5 -21.31 24.42 -44.71
C THR A 5 -21.36 24.85 -43.23
N TYR A 6 -22.22 25.81 -42.89
CA TYR A 6 -22.33 26.37 -41.55
C TYR A 6 -22.80 25.35 -40.50
N ARG A 7 -23.80 24.52 -40.83
CA ARG A 7 -24.31 23.48 -39.90
C ARG A 7 -23.26 22.41 -39.58
N ARG A 8 -22.38 22.08 -40.53
CA ARG A 8 -21.29 21.11 -40.33
C ARG A 8 -20.18 21.69 -39.45
N LEU A 9 -19.81 22.95 -39.66
CA LEU A 9 -18.80 23.65 -38.85
C LEU A 9 -19.24 23.83 -37.40
N VAL A 10 -20.52 24.21 -37.18
CA VAL A 10 -21.10 24.31 -35.83
C VAL A 10 -21.11 22.95 -35.13
N GLY A 11 -21.43 21.88 -35.86
CA GLY A 11 -21.39 20.51 -35.31
C GLY A 11 -20.00 20.08 -34.87
N VAL A 12 -18.96 20.37 -35.67
CA VAL A 12 -17.57 20.04 -35.32
C VAL A 12 -17.06 20.85 -34.13
N LEU A 13 -17.39 22.14 -34.05
CA LEU A 13 -17.02 22.98 -32.90
C LEU A 13 -17.69 22.49 -31.60
N LEU A 14 -18.97 22.11 -31.66
CA LEU A 14 -19.67 21.52 -30.51
C LEU A 14 -19.06 20.18 -30.08
N LEU A 15 -18.58 19.39 -31.03
CA LEU A 15 -17.94 18.10 -30.74
C LEU A 15 -16.56 18.31 -30.08
N LEU A 16 -15.79 19.29 -30.56
CA LEU A 16 -14.49 19.65 -29.98
C LEU A 16 -14.63 20.25 -28.57
N THR A 17 -15.64 21.08 -28.32
CA THR A 17 -15.92 21.56 -26.96
C THR A 17 -16.37 20.43 -26.04
N LEU A 18 -17.16 19.49 -26.53
CA LEU A 18 -17.58 18.32 -25.75
C LEU A 18 -16.39 17.40 -25.39
N ILE A 19 -15.47 17.17 -26.34
CA ILE A 19 -14.25 16.41 -26.12
C ILE A 19 -13.34 17.14 -25.12
N SER A 20 -13.20 18.46 -25.24
CA SER A 20 -12.43 19.27 -24.28
C SER A 20 -13.04 19.22 -22.86
N LEU A 21 -14.37 19.20 -22.75
CA LEU A 21 -15.08 19.03 -21.47
C LEU A 21 -14.88 17.62 -20.88
N LEU A 22 -14.87 16.59 -21.72
CA LEU A 22 -14.61 15.20 -21.31
C LEU A 22 -13.16 14.99 -20.87
N VAL A 23 -12.20 15.64 -21.53
CA VAL A 23 -10.78 15.57 -21.18
C VAL A 23 -10.49 16.30 -19.87
N THR A 24 -11.13 17.43 -19.60
CA THR A 24 -11.01 18.15 -18.32
C THR A 24 -11.68 17.39 -17.17
N ALA A 25 -12.82 16.73 -17.40
CA ALA A 25 -13.45 15.85 -16.41
C ALA A 25 -12.63 14.59 -16.08
N LYS A 26 -11.76 14.15 -17.01
CA LYS A 26 -10.86 13.01 -16.83
C LYS A 26 -9.46 13.41 -16.35
N GLY A 27 -9.19 14.71 -16.21
CA GLY A 27 -7.87 15.28 -15.95
C GLY A 27 -7.48 15.44 -14.48
N ASP A 28 -8.33 15.05 -13.52
CA ASP A 28 -8.07 15.24 -12.09
C ASP A 28 -8.72 14.12 -11.24
N GLN A 29 -8.55 12.88 -11.69
CA GLN A 29 -9.00 11.67 -10.97
C GLN A 29 -7.82 10.76 -10.60
N THR A 30 -6.72 11.33 -10.12
CA THR A 30 -6.01 10.63 -9.04
C THR A 30 -6.98 10.63 -7.85
N SER A 31 -7.49 9.46 -7.49
CA SER A 31 -8.40 9.33 -6.37
C SER A 31 -7.76 9.97 -5.14
N ALA A 32 -8.55 10.67 -4.30
CA ALA A 32 -8.02 11.29 -3.07
C ALA A 32 -7.09 10.37 -2.24
N PRO A 33 -7.35 9.04 -2.14
CA PRO A 33 -6.45 8.11 -1.44
C PRO A 33 -5.04 7.97 -2.06
N GLU A 34 -4.92 7.99 -3.39
CA GLU A 34 -3.62 7.89 -4.09
C GLU A 34 -2.76 9.14 -3.80
N ASN A 35 -3.41 10.31 -3.80
CA ASN A 35 -2.77 11.56 -3.45
C ASN A 35 -2.33 11.59 -1.97
N GLN A 36 -3.17 11.07 -1.08
CA GLN A 36 -2.84 10.97 0.35
C GLN A 36 -1.73 9.95 0.63
N HIS A 37 -1.69 8.83 -0.10
CA HIS A 37 -0.62 7.83 0.03
C HIS A 37 0.73 8.43 -0.34
N GLN A 38 0.83 9.08 -1.50
CA GLN A 38 2.06 9.78 -1.90
C GLN A 38 2.44 10.87 -0.88
N THR A 39 1.46 11.60 -0.34
CA THR A 39 1.71 12.58 0.74
C THR A 39 2.33 11.92 1.97
N ALA A 40 1.85 10.74 2.38
CA ALA A 40 2.43 10.00 3.50
C ALA A 40 3.87 9.58 3.21
N ILE A 41 4.15 9.10 2.00
CA ILE A 41 5.50 8.76 1.57
C ILE A 41 6.43 9.99 1.58
N ASP A 42 5.94 11.14 1.11
CA ASP A 42 6.69 12.39 1.12
C ASP A 42 7.01 12.86 2.55
N LEU A 43 6.06 12.72 3.49
CA LEU A 43 6.29 13.03 4.91
C LEU A 43 7.43 12.16 5.49
N TYR A 44 7.44 10.87 5.17
CA TYR A 44 8.51 9.96 5.61
C TYR A 44 9.88 10.43 5.10
N TYR A 45 10.00 10.73 3.80
CA TYR A 45 11.27 11.19 3.22
C TYR A 45 11.70 12.60 3.67
N GLN A 46 10.76 13.42 4.14
CA GLN A 46 11.05 14.72 4.76
C GLN A 46 11.49 14.58 6.24
N GLY A 47 11.43 13.37 6.80
CA GLY A 47 11.76 13.08 8.19
C GLY A 47 10.60 13.29 9.16
N ASP A 48 9.41 13.62 8.68
CA ASP A 48 8.18 13.61 9.49
C ASP A 48 7.61 12.19 9.56
N PHE A 49 8.34 11.35 10.27
CA PHE A 49 8.01 9.94 10.46
C PHE A 49 6.62 9.75 11.10
N TYR A 50 6.28 10.53 12.13
CA TYR A 50 5.00 10.40 12.83
C TYR A 50 3.83 10.91 11.99
N GLY A 51 4.00 11.99 11.23
CA GLY A 51 3.00 12.47 10.29
C GLY A 51 2.70 11.44 9.19
N SER A 52 3.74 10.77 8.67
CA SER A 52 3.58 9.67 7.72
C SER A 52 2.80 8.50 8.30
N LEU A 53 3.17 8.06 9.52
CA LEU A 53 2.53 6.96 10.21
C LEU A 53 1.03 7.22 10.46
N ASP A 54 0.67 8.39 10.97
CA ASP A 54 -0.72 8.77 11.24
C ASP A 54 -1.56 8.85 9.96
N LEU A 55 -0.97 9.37 8.88
CA LEU A 55 -1.63 9.46 7.59
C LEU A 55 -1.86 8.08 6.96
N LEU A 56 -0.86 7.19 6.99
CA LEU A 56 -1.03 5.80 6.53
C LEU A 56 -2.09 5.07 7.35
N ALA A 57 -2.08 5.20 8.69
CA ALA A 57 -3.09 4.60 9.56
C ALA A 57 -4.50 5.10 9.22
N THR A 58 -4.65 6.39 8.95
CA THR A 58 -5.91 6.98 8.48
C THR A 58 -6.35 6.42 7.13
N ILE A 59 -5.45 6.32 6.16
CA ILE A 59 -5.78 5.77 4.83
C ILE A 59 -6.23 4.31 4.93
N VAL A 60 -5.54 3.49 5.74
CA VAL A 60 -5.90 2.07 5.95
C VAL A 60 -7.23 1.93 6.67
N ARG A 61 -7.53 2.79 7.64
CA ARG A 61 -8.83 2.81 8.34
C ARG A 61 -9.96 3.16 7.37
N ASP A 62 -9.76 4.18 6.54
CA ASP A 62 -10.80 4.68 5.65
C ASP A 62 -10.97 3.78 4.40
N ASN A 63 -9.91 3.09 3.99
CA ASN A 63 -9.89 2.16 2.84
C ASN A 63 -9.25 0.81 3.21
N PRO A 64 -9.95 -0.07 3.96
CA PRO A 64 -9.35 -1.28 4.51
C PRO A 64 -8.99 -2.35 3.47
N SER A 65 -9.46 -2.24 2.22
CA SER A 65 -9.19 -3.21 1.16
C SER A 65 -7.86 -3.00 0.44
N ASN A 66 -7.15 -1.89 0.68
CA ASN A 66 -5.87 -1.63 0.02
C ASN A 66 -4.73 -2.31 0.80
N ASP A 67 -4.39 -3.53 0.38
CA ASP A 67 -3.34 -4.34 0.99
C ASP A 67 -1.93 -3.74 0.78
N GLU A 68 -1.70 -2.96 -0.27
CA GLU A 68 -0.42 -2.29 -0.53
C GLU A 68 -0.16 -1.20 0.52
N ILE A 69 -1.11 -0.29 0.73
CA ILE A 69 -0.99 0.76 1.74
C ILE A 69 -0.98 0.17 3.16
N ARG A 70 -1.77 -0.90 3.38
CA ARG A 70 -1.70 -1.67 4.62
C ARG A 70 -0.30 -2.22 4.86
N PHE A 71 0.38 -2.68 3.81
CA PHE A 71 1.73 -3.20 3.92
C PHE A 71 2.76 -2.09 4.21
N ASP A 72 2.63 -0.93 3.58
CA ASP A 72 3.44 0.26 3.89
C ASP A 72 3.31 0.70 5.35
N LEU A 73 2.08 0.68 5.89
CA LEU A 73 1.85 0.94 7.30
C LEU A 73 2.63 -0.04 8.20
N THR A 74 2.74 -1.31 7.82
CA THR A 74 3.48 -2.30 8.63
C THR A 74 4.97 -2.00 8.72
N TYR A 75 5.57 -1.41 7.69
CA TYR A 75 6.97 -0.97 7.75
C TYR A 75 7.15 0.15 8.77
N LEU A 76 6.30 1.18 8.72
CA LEU A 76 6.41 2.30 9.67
C LEU A 76 6.08 1.87 11.10
N LEU A 77 5.07 1.03 11.31
CA LEU A 77 4.77 0.47 12.64
C LEU A 77 5.97 -0.29 13.21
N ARG A 78 6.68 -1.05 12.37
CA ARG A 78 7.87 -1.79 12.79
C ARG A 78 9.04 -0.87 13.12
N GLU A 79 9.29 0.16 12.32
CA GLU A 79 10.30 1.19 12.61
C GLU A 79 9.98 1.95 13.90
N ALA A 80 8.69 2.17 14.19
CA ALA A 80 8.22 2.77 15.43
C ALA A 80 8.33 1.82 16.65
N GLY A 81 8.72 0.56 16.46
CA GLY A 81 8.72 -0.47 17.51
C GLY A 81 7.32 -0.94 17.92
N GLN A 82 6.27 -0.58 17.16
CA GLN A 82 4.89 -0.96 17.40
C GLN A 82 4.60 -2.35 16.82
N PHE A 83 5.40 -3.34 17.23
CA PHE A 83 5.39 -4.68 16.63
C PHE A 83 4.04 -5.38 16.73
N ARG A 84 3.31 -5.23 17.84
CA ARG A 84 2.00 -5.86 18.03
C ARG A 84 1.01 -5.43 16.95
N GLU A 85 0.94 -4.14 16.65
CA GLU A 85 0.03 -3.60 15.62
C GLU A 85 0.52 -4.00 14.21
N ALA A 86 1.82 -3.96 13.96
CA ALA A 86 2.39 -4.44 12.71
C ALA A 86 2.02 -5.92 12.45
N LEU A 87 2.09 -6.77 13.48
CA LEU A 87 1.72 -8.18 13.40
C LEU A 87 0.23 -8.40 13.13
N GLU A 88 -0.65 -7.55 13.67
CA GLU A 88 -2.10 -7.59 13.38
C GLU A 88 -2.35 -7.34 11.88
N HIS A 89 -1.73 -6.30 11.30
CA HIS A 89 -1.83 -6.01 9.87
C HIS A 89 -1.19 -7.10 8.99
N LEU A 90 -0.01 -7.61 9.36
CA LEU A 90 0.69 -8.68 8.62
C LEU A 90 -0.08 -9.99 8.65
N THR A 91 -0.71 -10.33 9.77
CA THR A 91 -1.57 -11.52 9.88
C THR A 91 -2.75 -11.42 8.93
N HIS A 92 -3.39 -10.25 8.82
CA HIS A 92 -4.42 -10.01 7.82
C HIS A 92 -3.89 -10.20 6.39
N LEU A 93 -2.75 -9.61 6.06
CA LEU A 93 -2.13 -9.69 4.72
C LEU A 93 -1.77 -11.13 4.32
N VAL A 94 -1.22 -11.92 5.25
CA VAL A 94 -0.92 -13.34 5.01
C VAL A 94 -2.21 -14.15 4.84
N ALA A 95 -3.27 -13.82 5.57
CA ALA A 95 -4.57 -14.49 5.43
C ALA A 95 -5.28 -14.14 4.11
N SER A 96 -5.24 -12.88 3.66
CA SER A 96 -5.87 -12.42 2.42
C SER A 96 -5.12 -12.91 1.18
N SER A 97 -3.79 -13.00 1.27
CA SER A 97 -2.91 -13.39 0.17
C SER A 97 -1.91 -14.50 0.58
N PRO A 98 -2.37 -15.74 0.85
CA PRO A 98 -1.51 -16.79 1.40
C PRO A 98 -0.35 -17.20 0.50
N SER A 99 -0.43 -16.92 -0.81
CA SER A 99 0.62 -17.19 -1.79
C SER A 99 1.68 -16.10 -1.86
N ASN A 100 1.44 -14.88 -1.36
CA ASN A 100 2.40 -13.78 -1.40
C ASN A 100 3.57 -14.00 -0.41
N PRO A 101 4.79 -14.29 -0.89
CA PRO A 101 5.93 -14.56 -0.01
C PRO A 101 6.37 -13.33 0.79
N THR A 102 6.18 -12.12 0.24
CA THR A 102 6.60 -10.86 0.86
C THR A 102 5.93 -10.67 2.22
N TYR A 103 4.62 -10.91 2.32
CA TYR A 103 3.88 -10.78 3.58
C TYR A 103 4.31 -11.81 4.62
N ARG A 104 4.62 -13.05 4.17
CA ARG A 104 5.11 -14.10 5.06
C ARG A 104 6.50 -13.78 5.60
N HIS A 105 7.39 -13.24 4.75
CA HIS A 105 8.72 -12.82 5.16
C HIS A 105 8.66 -11.66 6.14
N ALA A 106 7.85 -10.64 5.86
CA ALA A 106 7.65 -9.52 6.77
C ALA A 106 7.04 -9.97 8.11
N LEU A 107 6.14 -10.97 8.11
CA LEU A 107 5.61 -11.57 9.33
C LEU A 107 6.72 -12.27 10.15
N LEU A 108 7.58 -13.08 9.52
CA LEU A 108 8.71 -13.73 10.19
C LEU A 108 9.69 -12.70 10.78
N GLU A 109 10.09 -11.72 9.98
CA GLU A 109 10.97 -10.62 10.40
C GLU A 109 10.38 -9.86 11.59
N THR A 110 9.12 -9.43 11.50
CA THR A 110 8.47 -8.65 12.55
C THR A 110 8.27 -9.47 13.82
N THR A 111 7.97 -10.77 13.69
CA THR A 111 7.86 -11.69 14.85
C THR A 111 9.20 -11.86 15.54
N TYR A 112 10.30 -11.96 14.78
CA TYR A 112 11.64 -12.01 15.34
C TYR A 112 12.02 -10.71 16.06
N LEU A 113 11.76 -9.55 15.44
CA LEU A 113 12.04 -8.24 16.03
C LEU A 113 11.20 -7.96 17.29
N ALA A 114 10.02 -8.55 17.40
CA ALA A 114 9.19 -8.53 18.60
C ALA A 114 9.78 -9.37 19.76
N GLY A 115 10.78 -10.21 19.50
CA GLY A 115 11.36 -11.15 20.47
C GLY A 115 10.65 -12.50 20.56
N ASP A 116 9.66 -12.76 19.70
CA ASP A 116 8.83 -13.96 19.76
C ASP A 116 9.46 -15.14 19.01
N TYR A 117 10.69 -15.52 19.38
CA TYR A 117 11.51 -16.50 18.66
C TYR A 117 10.84 -17.88 18.48
N TYR A 118 10.13 -18.37 19.51
CA TYR A 118 9.36 -19.60 19.40
C TYR A 118 8.28 -19.52 18.31
N GLN A 119 7.65 -18.35 18.14
CA GLN A 119 6.61 -18.16 17.14
C GLN A 119 7.21 -18.13 15.72
N VAL A 120 8.40 -17.56 15.54
CA VAL A 120 9.15 -17.61 14.26
C VAL A 120 9.36 -19.07 13.82
N LEU A 121 9.79 -19.93 14.74
CA LEU A 121 10.02 -21.36 14.45
C LEU A 121 8.72 -22.12 14.17
N ALA A 122 7.63 -21.75 14.84
CA ALA A 122 6.33 -22.38 14.68
C ALA A 122 5.59 -21.98 13.38
N LEU A 123 5.92 -20.82 12.80
CA LEU A 123 5.30 -20.34 11.57
C LEU A 123 5.60 -21.29 10.40
N LYS A 124 4.54 -21.82 9.79
CA LYS A 124 4.63 -22.68 8.61
C LYS A 124 4.86 -21.81 7.38
N SER A 125 5.96 -22.05 6.69
CA SER A 125 6.21 -21.49 5.37
C SER A 125 5.96 -22.59 4.33
N PRO A 126 5.05 -22.40 3.36
CA PRO A 126 4.80 -23.40 2.32
C PRO A 126 6.02 -23.64 1.41
N GLU A 127 6.96 -22.70 1.40
CA GLU A 127 8.26 -22.80 0.74
C GLU A 127 9.36 -22.40 1.72
N GLU A 128 10.43 -23.19 1.82
CA GLU A 128 11.66 -22.79 2.52
C GLU A 128 12.44 -21.82 1.61
N SER A 129 12.07 -20.54 1.64
CA SER A 129 12.88 -19.48 1.03
C SER A 129 14.17 -19.25 1.83
N VAL A 130 15.17 -18.63 1.20
CA VAL A 130 16.42 -18.25 1.86
C VAL A 130 16.12 -17.27 3.00
N GLU A 131 15.21 -16.32 2.78
CA GLU A 131 14.78 -15.33 3.77
C GLU A 131 14.07 -16.00 4.95
N ALA A 132 13.18 -16.97 4.71
CA ALA A 132 12.51 -17.69 5.79
C ALA A 132 13.50 -18.53 6.60
N SER A 133 14.44 -19.19 5.94
CA SER A 133 15.52 -19.95 6.59
C SER A 133 16.43 -19.04 7.42
N PHE A 134 16.73 -17.84 6.92
CA PHE A 134 17.52 -16.84 7.62
C PHE A 134 16.88 -16.44 8.96
N TRP A 135 15.62 -16.00 8.94
CA TRP A 135 14.92 -15.58 10.17
C TRP A 135 14.72 -16.73 11.16
N LYS A 136 14.42 -17.95 10.67
CA LYS A 136 14.33 -19.13 11.54
C LYS A 136 15.67 -19.51 12.15
N GLY A 137 16.76 -19.38 11.39
CA GLY A 137 18.12 -19.60 11.89
C GLY A 137 18.49 -18.61 13.00
N LEU A 138 18.20 -17.32 12.82
CA LEU A 138 18.40 -16.30 13.85
C LEU A 138 17.56 -16.60 15.10
N ALA A 139 16.26 -16.89 14.94
CA ALA A 139 15.40 -17.23 16.06
C ALA A 139 15.90 -18.48 16.83
N ALA A 140 16.41 -19.50 16.14
CA ALA A 140 16.97 -20.68 16.79
C ALA A 140 18.30 -20.39 17.53
N TYR A 141 19.06 -19.40 17.07
CA TYR A 141 20.31 -18.98 17.70
C TYR A 141 20.09 -18.15 18.98
N ASP A 142 19.04 -17.33 19.00
CA ASP A 142 18.73 -16.43 20.14
C ASP A 142 17.88 -17.08 21.25
N LEU A 143 17.50 -18.36 21.09
CA LEU A 143 16.82 -19.18 22.11
C LEU A 143 17.81 -19.81 23.10
#